data_AF-A0A8J1XWY0-F1
#
_entry.id   AF-A0A8J1XWY0-F1
#
_cell.length_a   1.000
_cell.length_b   1.000
_cell.length_c   1.000
_cell.angle_alpha   90.00
_cell.angle_beta   90.00
_cell.angle_gamma   90.00
#
_symmetry.space_group_name_H-M   'P 1'
#
loop_
_entity.id
_entity.type
_entity.pdbx_description
1 polymer ?
#
loop_
_entity_poly.entity_id
_entity_poly.type
_entity_poly.pdbx_seq_one_letter_code
_entity_poly.pdbx_strand_id
1 'polypeptide(L)'
;AQNCKKKFPKMQSMNPLLWKFCRSCIHMSRRGMCEERKRVQFKDLYSREEGIPRDFLSWLYMPLDFSMKNLRRIVAEHDWKKLKASHRFTRLRHDILGPELATAHFVIGKDGAVKLSNSDKWHRKTEEGVIYLPNRKVEGLYVEGIDASDTTMMYESFDNLVFLKNLKFLNLSGCKYIDDFCLSRLHVFKQLKVLDVSNCPEVSERGLATLHNVPTLQRLFINNLPKLGHKAGLVQIHLEDMLPKCQIVSNIDYTDINVIDNAAELEELEELEGNLYERFNTNHVLGNVQKKKPEQIEEEVQKEPKLLTSNNT
;
A
#
# COMPACT_ATOMS: atom_id res chain seq x y z
N ALA A 1 1.81 -14.16 46.23
CA ALA A 1 1.17 -12.82 46.08
C ALA A 1 1.79 -11.77 47.00
N GLN A 2 1.94 -12.01 48.32
CA GLN A 2 2.41 -10.99 49.27
C GLN A 2 3.75 -10.33 48.92
N ASN A 3 4.75 -11.06 48.40
CA ASN A 3 6.09 -10.51 48.11
C ASN A 3 6.10 -9.36 47.08
N CYS A 4 5.09 -9.23 46.20
CA CYS A 4 4.99 -8.09 45.30
C CYS A 4 4.51 -6.81 46.02
N LYS A 5 3.66 -6.93 47.05
CA LYS A 5 3.13 -5.76 47.79
C LYS A 5 4.23 -4.99 48.54
N LYS A 6 5.28 -5.68 48.99
CA LYS A 6 6.44 -5.07 49.67
C LYS A 6 7.38 -4.29 48.73
N LYS A 7 7.37 -4.54 47.41
CA LYS A 7 8.33 -3.94 46.46
C LYS A 7 7.85 -2.65 45.78
N PHE A 8 6.54 -2.34 45.83
CA PHE A 8 5.94 -1.20 45.15
C PHE A 8 4.86 -0.51 46.01
N PRO A 9 5.24 0.28 47.03
CA PRO A 9 4.27 0.94 47.92
C PRO A 9 3.35 1.94 47.18
N LYS A 10 3.88 2.67 46.19
CA LYS A 10 3.11 3.65 45.40
C LYS A 10 1.99 3.04 44.52
N MET A 11 1.91 1.72 44.37
CA MET A 11 0.81 1.05 43.63
C MET A 11 -0.38 0.66 44.51
N GLN A 12 -0.30 0.85 45.84
CA GLN A 12 -1.34 0.37 46.76
C GLN A 12 -2.67 1.18 46.69
N SER A 13 -2.65 2.38 46.11
CA SER A 13 -3.82 3.24 45.87
C SER A 13 -4.49 3.04 44.49
N MET A 14 -3.97 2.16 43.63
CA MET A 14 -4.51 1.98 42.28
C MET A 14 -5.79 1.13 42.27
N ASN A 15 -6.81 1.62 41.56
CA ASN A 15 -8.08 0.93 41.34
C ASN A 15 -7.85 -0.53 40.83
N PRO A 16 -8.56 -1.55 41.36
CA PRO A 16 -8.28 -2.96 41.05
C PRO A 16 -8.35 -3.34 39.56
N LEU A 17 -9.07 -2.58 38.71
CA LEU A 17 -9.02 -2.75 37.26
C LEU A 17 -7.65 -2.38 36.67
N LEU A 18 -7.08 -1.24 37.08
CA LEU A 18 -5.74 -0.82 36.70
C LEU A 18 -4.66 -1.78 37.22
N TRP A 19 -4.85 -2.38 38.41
CA TRP A 19 -3.95 -3.42 38.91
C TRP A 19 -4.00 -4.71 38.06
N LYS A 20 -5.19 -5.12 37.58
CA LYS A 20 -5.31 -6.20 36.58
C LYS A 20 -4.56 -5.84 35.28
N PHE A 21 -4.70 -4.59 34.83
CA PHE A 21 -4.02 -4.10 33.62
C PHE A 21 -2.50 -4.12 33.76
N CYS A 22 -1.92 -3.49 34.80
CA CYS A 22 -0.48 -3.53 35.06
C CYS A 22 0.05 -4.96 35.24
N ARG A 23 -0.70 -5.85 35.92
CA ARG A 23 -0.31 -7.25 36.07
C ARG A 23 -0.33 -8.01 34.74
N SER A 24 -1.24 -7.66 33.82
CA SER A 24 -1.20 -8.12 32.43
C SER A 24 0.03 -7.59 31.71
N CYS A 25 0.33 -6.27 31.77
CA CYS A 25 1.52 -5.68 31.16
C CYS A 25 2.82 -6.34 31.65
N ILE A 26 2.94 -6.67 32.94
CA ILE A 26 4.09 -7.40 33.51
C ILE A 26 4.17 -8.84 32.97
N HIS A 27 3.03 -9.52 32.75
CA HIS A 27 2.99 -10.84 32.11
C HIS A 27 3.21 -10.80 30.59
N MET A 28 2.86 -9.70 29.93
CA MET A 28 3.04 -9.46 28.50
C MET A 28 4.47 -9.00 28.17
N SER A 29 5.13 -8.26 29.06
CA SER A 29 6.57 -8.00 29.00
C SER A 29 7.38 -9.31 28.98
N ARG A 30 6.91 -10.34 29.70
CA ARG A 30 7.43 -11.73 29.65
C ARG A 30 7.03 -12.55 28.41
N ARG A 31 6.24 -12.00 27.47
CA ARG A 31 5.77 -12.67 26.25
C ARG A 31 6.03 -11.88 24.94
N GLY A 32 6.37 -10.60 25.03
CA GLY A 32 6.44 -9.67 23.89
C GLY A 32 7.64 -9.84 22.93
N MET A 33 8.52 -10.82 23.19
CA MET A 33 9.63 -11.18 22.31
C MET A 33 9.46 -12.65 21.88
N CYS A 34 8.80 -12.86 20.75
CA CYS A 34 8.61 -14.16 20.12
C CYS A 34 9.02 -14.13 18.65
N GLU A 35 10.32 -13.95 18.41
CA GLU A 35 11.01 -14.64 17.32
C GLU A 35 12.26 -15.29 17.93
N GLU A 36 12.35 -16.61 17.72
CA GLU A 36 13.44 -17.55 18.03
C GLU A 36 14.32 -17.35 19.28
N ARG A 37 13.71 -17.02 20.43
CA ARG A 37 14.31 -17.43 21.71
C ARG A 37 14.04 -18.90 22.00
N LYS A 38 15.12 -19.70 22.05
CA LYS A 38 15.19 -20.92 22.88
C LYS A 38 14.56 -20.59 24.24
N ARG A 39 13.71 -21.46 24.80
CA ARG A 39 12.94 -21.18 26.02
C ARG A 39 13.86 -21.22 27.26
N VAL A 40 14.68 -20.18 27.43
CA VAL A 40 15.67 -20.01 28.52
C VAL A 40 15.02 -20.37 29.85
N GLN A 41 15.42 -21.51 30.40
CA GLN A 41 14.95 -21.96 31.69
C GLN A 41 15.69 -21.21 32.80
N PHE A 42 15.11 -21.20 33.99
CA PHE A 42 15.74 -20.53 35.14
C PHE A 42 17.05 -21.21 35.61
N LYS A 43 17.36 -22.41 35.07
CA LYS A 43 18.63 -23.12 35.26
C LYS A 43 19.72 -22.56 34.33
N ASP A 44 19.38 -22.36 33.06
CA ASP A 44 20.27 -21.90 31.99
C ASP A 44 20.89 -20.52 32.33
N LEU A 45 20.10 -19.65 32.95
CA LEU A 45 20.52 -18.33 33.49
C LEU A 45 21.66 -18.37 34.53
N TYR A 46 21.97 -19.55 35.07
CA TYR A 46 23.07 -19.79 36.01
C TYR A 46 23.97 -20.95 35.58
N SER A 47 23.92 -21.35 34.30
CA SER A 47 24.92 -22.26 33.74
C SER A 47 26.30 -21.61 33.75
N ARG A 48 27.34 -22.41 34.00
CA ARG A 48 28.73 -21.92 33.98
C ARG A 48 29.31 -21.86 32.56
N GLU A 49 28.62 -22.43 31.59
CA GLU A 49 29.07 -22.60 30.20
C GLU A 49 28.42 -21.58 29.25
N GLU A 50 27.11 -21.31 29.39
CA GLU A 50 26.41 -20.25 28.65
C GLU A 50 26.25 -19.01 29.55
N GLY A 51 27.07 -17.98 29.33
CA GLY A 51 26.96 -16.71 30.03
C GLY A 51 25.66 -15.96 29.73
N ILE A 52 25.20 -15.12 30.68
CA ILE A 52 23.93 -14.39 30.57
C ILE A 52 23.88 -13.60 29.24
N PRO A 53 22.89 -13.84 28.35
CA PRO A 53 22.88 -13.25 27.02
C PRO A 53 22.81 -11.72 27.08
N ARG A 54 23.60 -11.04 26.22
CA ARG A 54 23.76 -9.57 26.22
C ARG A 54 22.42 -8.84 26.17
N ASP A 55 21.48 -9.33 25.36
CA ASP A 55 20.12 -8.80 25.26
C ASP A 55 19.34 -8.80 26.58
N PHE A 56 19.58 -9.79 27.46
CA PHE A 56 18.90 -9.88 28.76
C PHE A 56 19.46 -8.85 29.73
N LEU A 57 20.78 -8.60 29.73
CA LEU A 57 21.36 -7.46 30.44
C LEU A 57 20.81 -6.14 29.87
N SER A 58 20.87 -5.96 28.55
CA SER A 58 20.39 -4.74 27.89
C SER A 58 18.91 -4.45 28.18
N TRP A 59 18.07 -5.47 28.22
CA TRP A 59 16.67 -5.38 28.66
C TRP A 59 16.53 -5.05 30.15
N LEU A 60 17.36 -5.63 31.02
CA LEU A 60 17.32 -5.40 32.48
C LEU A 60 17.79 -3.98 32.85
N TYR A 61 18.73 -3.41 32.09
CA TYR A 61 19.24 -2.05 32.26
C TYR A 61 18.43 -0.99 31.46
N MET A 62 17.47 -1.38 30.64
CA MET A 62 16.63 -0.41 29.92
C MET A 62 15.69 0.34 30.88
N PRO A 63 15.59 1.69 30.79
CA PRO A 63 14.64 2.45 31.59
C PRO A 63 13.20 2.12 31.17
N LEU A 64 12.43 1.51 32.07
CA LEU A 64 11.03 1.18 31.86
C LEU A 64 10.15 2.44 31.92
N ASP A 65 10.03 3.15 30.79
CA ASP A 65 9.11 4.29 30.67
C ASP A 65 7.65 3.82 30.60
N PHE A 66 6.95 3.97 31.72
CA PHE A 66 5.50 3.72 31.86
C PHE A 66 4.64 4.92 31.47
N SER A 67 5.19 5.95 30.80
CA SER A 67 4.42 7.06 30.23
C SER A 67 3.25 6.57 29.38
N MET A 68 2.10 7.23 29.47
CA MET A 68 0.90 6.89 28.71
C MET A 68 1.13 6.90 27.19
N LYS A 69 2.10 7.68 26.68
CA LYS A 69 2.53 7.65 25.28
C LYS A 69 3.21 6.32 24.93
N ASN A 70 4.17 5.88 25.74
CA ASN A 70 4.89 4.62 25.52
C ASN A 70 4.01 3.39 25.79
N LEU A 71 3.11 3.43 26.78
CA LEU A 71 2.11 2.36 26.99
C LEU A 71 1.17 2.19 25.79
N ARG A 72 0.67 3.29 25.21
CA ARG A 72 -0.15 3.24 23.97
C ARG A 72 0.66 2.65 22.80
N ARG A 73 1.92 3.05 22.62
CA ARG A 73 2.83 2.50 21.59
C ARG A 73 3.01 0.98 21.77
N ILE A 74 3.27 0.50 22.99
CA ILE A 74 3.47 -0.93 23.27
C ILE A 74 2.20 -1.75 23.00
N VAL A 75 1.01 -1.22 23.31
CA VAL A 75 -0.27 -1.88 22.98
C VAL A 75 -0.47 -1.94 21.46
N ALA A 76 -0.29 -0.83 20.76
CA ALA A 76 -0.42 -0.79 19.29
C ALA A 76 0.58 -1.73 18.58
N GLU A 77 1.84 -1.75 19.03
CA GLU A 77 2.89 -2.65 18.50
C GLU A 77 2.55 -4.13 18.74
N HIS A 78 1.98 -4.47 19.90
CA HIS A 78 1.55 -5.82 20.23
C HIS A 78 0.33 -6.27 19.41
N ASP A 79 -0.63 -5.37 19.20
CA ASP A 79 -1.85 -5.68 18.44
C ASP A 79 -1.58 -5.67 16.92
N TRP A 80 -0.62 -4.89 16.44
CA TRP A 80 -0.01 -5.05 15.11
C TRP A 80 0.68 -6.40 14.92
N LYS A 81 1.49 -6.84 15.91
CA LYS A 81 2.15 -8.16 15.89
C LYS A 81 1.13 -9.31 15.86
N LYS A 82 0.03 -9.22 16.60
CA LYS A 82 -1.12 -10.15 16.47
C LYS A 82 -1.73 -10.12 15.06
N LEU A 83 -1.99 -8.93 14.52
CA LEU A 83 -2.61 -8.77 13.21
C LEU A 83 -1.76 -9.44 12.12
N LYS A 84 -0.46 -9.13 12.08
CA LYS A 84 0.53 -9.76 11.19
C LYS A 84 0.59 -11.27 11.36
N ALA A 85 0.66 -11.77 12.59
CA ALA A 85 0.65 -13.21 12.87
C ALA A 85 -0.66 -13.90 12.40
N SER A 86 -1.79 -13.19 12.43
CA SER A 86 -3.08 -13.68 11.95
C SER A 86 -3.28 -13.62 10.43
N HIS A 87 -2.37 -12.98 9.68
CA HIS A 87 -2.36 -12.93 8.22
C HIS A 87 -1.33 -13.88 7.58
N ARG A 88 -0.31 -14.30 8.36
CA ARG A 88 0.77 -15.20 7.92
C ARG A 88 0.25 -16.50 7.28
N PHE A 89 0.82 -16.83 6.11
CA PHE A 89 0.60 -18.09 5.42
C PHE A 89 0.82 -19.32 6.31
N THR A 90 -0.18 -20.20 6.36
CA THR A 90 -0.15 -21.45 7.15
C THR A 90 -0.16 -22.67 6.24
N ARG A 91 1.02 -23.25 6.01
CA ARG A 91 1.23 -24.37 5.06
C ARG A 91 0.26 -25.55 5.29
N LEU A 92 0.21 -26.06 6.52
CA LEU A 92 -0.66 -27.19 6.91
C LEU A 92 -2.14 -27.01 6.54
N ARG A 93 -2.67 -25.78 6.54
CA ARG A 93 -4.05 -25.50 6.13
C ARG A 93 -4.26 -25.73 4.63
N HIS A 94 -3.29 -25.29 3.83
CA HIS A 94 -3.31 -25.42 2.37
C HIS A 94 -3.04 -26.88 1.95
N ASP A 95 -2.21 -27.61 2.70
CA ASP A 95 -2.00 -29.06 2.50
C ASP A 95 -3.29 -29.88 2.76
N ILE A 96 -4.08 -29.53 3.78
CA ILE A 96 -5.30 -30.27 4.19
C ILE A 96 -6.54 -29.91 3.35
N LEU A 97 -6.76 -28.62 3.06
CA LEU A 97 -7.96 -28.14 2.36
C LEU A 97 -7.75 -27.99 0.85
N GLY A 98 -6.50 -28.01 0.37
CA GLY A 98 -6.14 -27.45 -0.93
C GLY A 98 -6.06 -25.91 -0.88
N PRO A 99 -5.39 -25.27 -1.86
CA PRO A 99 -5.15 -23.82 -1.83
C PRO A 99 -6.45 -23.02 -1.86
N GLU A 100 -7.26 -23.18 -2.92
CA GLU A 100 -8.51 -22.46 -3.16
C GLU A 100 -9.42 -22.37 -1.91
N LEU A 101 -9.62 -23.51 -1.24
CA LEU A 101 -10.47 -23.61 -0.04
C LEU A 101 -9.80 -23.08 1.23
N ALA A 102 -8.49 -23.28 1.40
CA ALA A 102 -7.73 -22.67 2.51
C ALA A 102 -7.76 -21.13 2.43
N THR A 103 -7.66 -20.59 1.23
CA THR A 103 -7.78 -19.15 0.94
C THR A 103 -9.21 -18.66 1.16
N ALA A 104 -10.23 -19.43 0.75
CA ALA A 104 -11.64 -19.06 0.99
C ALA A 104 -11.95 -18.96 2.50
N HIS A 105 -11.54 -19.95 3.30
CA HIS A 105 -11.65 -19.89 4.77
C HIS A 105 -10.85 -18.75 5.39
N PHE A 106 -9.70 -18.38 4.79
CA PHE A 106 -8.90 -17.25 5.24
C PHE A 106 -9.60 -15.91 5.02
N VAL A 107 -10.11 -15.63 3.81
CA VAL A 107 -10.81 -14.36 3.50
C VAL A 107 -12.08 -14.20 4.33
N ILE A 108 -12.90 -15.25 4.46
CA ILE A 108 -14.13 -15.18 5.29
C ILE A 108 -13.77 -15.03 6.78
N GLY A 109 -12.64 -15.59 7.23
CA GLY A 109 -12.06 -15.34 8.55
C GLY A 109 -11.56 -13.91 8.79
N LYS A 110 -11.58 -13.05 7.76
CA LYS A 110 -11.27 -11.61 7.80
C LYS A 110 -12.50 -10.73 7.50
N ASP A 111 -13.69 -11.31 7.61
CA ASP A 111 -15.00 -10.67 7.39
C ASP A 111 -15.31 -10.30 5.92
N GLY A 112 -14.40 -10.67 4.99
CA GLY A 112 -14.64 -10.62 3.54
C GLY A 112 -15.60 -11.71 3.04
N ALA A 113 -15.87 -11.68 1.74
CA ALA A 113 -16.69 -12.65 1.03
C ALA A 113 -15.96 -13.27 -0.18
N VAL A 114 -16.38 -14.47 -0.56
CA VAL A 114 -15.73 -15.27 -1.61
C VAL A 114 -16.78 -15.89 -2.53
N LYS A 115 -16.52 -15.87 -3.84
CA LYS A 115 -17.34 -16.49 -4.88
C LYS A 115 -16.62 -17.70 -5.46
N LEU A 116 -17.30 -18.84 -5.48
CA LEU A 116 -16.78 -20.15 -5.86
C LEU A 116 -17.35 -20.59 -7.21
N SER A 117 -16.59 -21.40 -7.95
CA SER A 117 -16.96 -21.91 -9.29
C SER A 117 -18.32 -22.60 -9.36
N ASN A 118 -18.73 -23.29 -8.30
CA ASN A 118 -19.93 -24.12 -8.27
C ASN A 118 -21.22 -23.33 -7.95
N SER A 119 -21.15 -22.02 -7.73
CA SER A 119 -22.32 -21.21 -7.35
C SER A 119 -22.13 -19.72 -7.63
N ASP A 120 -23.12 -19.08 -8.23
CA ASP A 120 -23.07 -17.63 -8.47
C ASP A 120 -23.08 -16.79 -7.17
N LYS A 121 -23.50 -17.42 -6.06
CA LYS A 121 -23.63 -16.85 -4.72
C LYS A 121 -22.27 -16.53 -4.07
N TRP A 122 -22.21 -15.37 -3.41
CA TRP A 122 -21.13 -14.98 -2.51
C TRP A 122 -21.28 -15.63 -1.13
N HIS A 123 -20.21 -16.25 -0.65
CA HIS A 123 -20.08 -16.77 0.71
C HIS A 123 -19.45 -15.70 1.60
N ARG A 124 -20.22 -15.11 2.52
CA ARG A 124 -19.72 -14.28 3.63
C ARG A 124 -19.99 -15.01 4.96
N LYS A 125 -19.26 -14.62 6.01
CA LYS A 125 -19.50 -14.99 7.40
C LYS A 125 -20.89 -14.50 7.85
N THR A 126 -21.64 -15.34 8.56
CA THR A 126 -22.94 -14.97 9.15
C THR A 126 -22.74 -14.12 10.41
N GLU A 127 -23.76 -13.37 10.85
CA GLU A 127 -23.73 -12.56 12.08
C GLU A 127 -23.31 -13.37 13.34
N GLU A 128 -23.71 -14.64 13.40
CA GLU A 128 -23.32 -15.62 14.42
C GLU A 128 -21.83 -16.04 14.37
N GLY A 129 -21.07 -15.58 13.37
CA GLY A 129 -19.68 -15.94 13.11
C GLY A 129 -19.47 -17.27 12.37
N VAL A 130 -20.54 -17.97 12.01
CA VAL A 130 -20.49 -19.27 11.31
C VAL A 130 -20.00 -19.11 9.87
N ILE A 131 -19.20 -20.07 9.39
CA ILE A 131 -18.67 -20.14 8.03
C ILE A 131 -19.25 -21.36 7.31
N TYR A 132 -20.08 -21.12 6.29
CA TYR A 132 -20.67 -22.17 5.46
C TYR A 132 -19.75 -22.50 4.27
N LEU A 133 -18.69 -23.26 4.55
CA LEU A 133 -17.74 -23.83 3.59
C LEU A 133 -17.41 -25.30 3.93
N PRO A 134 -16.99 -26.12 2.95
CA PRO A 134 -16.46 -27.46 3.21
C PRO A 134 -15.22 -27.45 4.12
N ASN A 135 -15.11 -28.43 5.02
CA ASN A 135 -13.95 -28.64 5.90
C ASN A 135 -12.99 -29.76 5.42
N ARG A 136 -13.10 -30.14 4.14
CA ARG A 136 -12.22 -31.08 3.43
C ARG A 136 -12.04 -30.57 2.00
N LYS A 137 -10.89 -30.87 1.39
CA LYS A 137 -10.63 -30.60 -0.04
C LYS A 137 -11.77 -31.17 -0.90
N VAL A 138 -12.31 -30.35 -1.79
CA VAL A 138 -13.26 -30.75 -2.85
C VAL A 138 -12.59 -30.47 -4.20
N GLU A 139 -12.63 -31.43 -5.11
CA GLU A 139 -12.01 -31.28 -6.43
C GLU A 139 -12.96 -30.60 -7.42
N GLY A 140 -12.43 -29.86 -8.39
CA GLY A 140 -13.21 -28.98 -9.27
C GLY A 140 -13.68 -27.65 -8.64
N LEU A 141 -13.53 -27.48 -7.33
CA LEU A 141 -13.82 -26.22 -6.64
C LEU A 141 -12.65 -25.24 -6.79
N TYR A 142 -12.93 -24.04 -7.31
CA TYR A 142 -11.95 -22.95 -7.41
C TYR A 142 -12.62 -21.59 -7.10
N VAL A 143 -11.81 -20.61 -6.70
CA VAL A 143 -12.26 -19.25 -6.36
C VAL A 143 -12.27 -18.39 -7.63
N GLU A 144 -13.44 -17.84 -7.97
CA GLU A 144 -13.57 -16.92 -9.10
C GLU A 144 -13.49 -15.45 -8.67
N GLY A 145 -13.95 -15.13 -7.46
CA GLY A 145 -14.05 -13.77 -6.96
C GLY A 145 -13.76 -13.66 -5.47
N ILE A 146 -13.05 -12.60 -5.09
CA ILE A 146 -12.78 -12.22 -3.71
C ILE A 146 -13.27 -10.79 -3.49
N ASP A 147 -14.06 -10.62 -2.44
CA ASP A 147 -14.49 -9.33 -1.94
C ASP A 147 -13.91 -9.12 -0.53
N ALA A 148 -12.85 -8.33 -0.45
CA ALA A 148 -12.16 -7.98 0.79
C ALA A 148 -12.43 -6.52 1.19
N SER A 149 -13.58 -5.96 0.79
CA SER A 149 -14.04 -4.62 1.20
C SER A 149 -13.97 -4.39 2.71
N ASP A 150 -13.44 -3.24 3.12
CA ASP A 150 -13.25 -2.78 4.50
C ASP A 150 -12.47 -3.73 5.44
N THR A 151 -11.79 -4.75 4.89
CA THR A 151 -11.03 -5.73 5.68
C THR A 151 -9.65 -5.22 6.11
N THR A 152 -8.98 -5.98 6.98
CA THR A 152 -7.62 -5.68 7.48
C THR A 152 -6.51 -6.33 6.64
N MET A 153 -6.76 -6.56 5.34
CA MET A 153 -5.78 -7.15 4.43
C MET A 153 -4.49 -6.34 4.35
N MET A 154 -3.35 -7.05 4.39
CA MET A 154 -1.99 -6.52 4.42
C MET A 154 -1.06 -7.37 3.54
N TYR A 155 0.19 -6.94 3.33
CA TYR A 155 1.15 -7.63 2.46
C TYR A 155 1.26 -9.15 2.72
N GLU A 156 1.41 -9.57 3.98
CA GLU A 156 1.51 -10.98 4.37
C GLU A 156 0.25 -11.80 4.06
N SER A 157 -0.92 -11.16 3.87
CA SER A 157 -2.13 -11.85 3.44
C SER A 157 -2.00 -12.42 2.03
N PHE A 158 -1.27 -11.74 1.14
CA PHE A 158 -1.17 -12.12 -0.27
C PHE A 158 -0.50 -13.47 -0.50
N ASP A 159 0.35 -13.94 0.43
CA ASP A 159 0.93 -15.28 0.35
C ASP A 159 -0.13 -16.41 0.44
N ASN A 160 -1.31 -16.13 1.02
CA ASN A 160 -2.47 -17.04 0.98
C ASN A 160 -3.26 -16.92 -0.34
N LEU A 161 -3.12 -15.82 -1.07
CA LEU A 161 -3.78 -15.57 -2.36
C LEU A 161 -2.97 -16.10 -3.55
N VAL A 162 -1.63 -16.11 -3.47
CA VAL A 162 -0.68 -16.45 -4.57
C VAL A 162 -0.98 -17.76 -5.31
N PHE A 163 -1.66 -18.72 -4.69
CA PHE A 163 -1.96 -20.01 -5.31
C PHE A 163 -3.23 -20.02 -6.18
N LEU A 164 -4.06 -18.96 -6.14
CA LEU A 164 -5.31 -18.86 -6.89
C LEU A 164 -5.06 -18.60 -8.38
N LYS A 165 -5.30 -19.60 -9.23
CA LYS A 165 -5.05 -19.50 -10.69
C LYS A 165 -6.22 -18.92 -11.49
N ASN A 166 -7.44 -19.06 -10.97
CA ASN A 166 -8.69 -18.75 -11.68
C ASN A 166 -9.41 -17.50 -11.14
N LEU A 167 -8.71 -16.67 -10.35
CA LEU A 167 -9.27 -15.44 -9.78
C LEU A 167 -9.54 -14.40 -10.87
N LYS A 168 -10.80 -14.03 -11.06
CA LYS A 168 -11.30 -13.08 -12.08
C LYS A 168 -11.65 -11.71 -11.49
N PHE A 169 -12.09 -11.68 -10.23
CA PHE A 169 -12.53 -10.48 -9.53
C PHE A 169 -11.82 -10.35 -8.18
N LEU A 170 -11.27 -9.18 -7.88
CA LEU A 170 -10.65 -8.85 -6.59
C LEU A 170 -11.05 -7.44 -6.16
N ASN A 171 -11.91 -7.33 -5.16
CA ASN A 171 -12.19 -6.06 -4.48
C ASN A 171 -11.34 -5.93 -3.22
N LEU A 172 -10.61 -4.83 -3.10
CA LEU A 172 -9.74 -4.45 -1.98
C LEU A 172 -10.16 -3.10 -1.37
N SER A 173 -11.32 -2.55 -1.74
CA SER A 173 -11.72 -1.21 -1.32
C SER A 173 -11.78 -1.03 0.20
N GLY A 174 -11.41 0.17 0.68
CA GLY A 174 -11.38 0.51 2.12
C GLY A 174 -10.26 -0.17 2.94
N CYS A 175 -9.43 -1.03 2.33
CA CYS A 175 -8.36 -1.73 3.04
C CYS A 175 -7.23 -0.77 3.45
N LYS A 176 -6.99 -0.69 4.77
CA LYS A 176 -6.12 0.34 5.38
C LYS A 176 -4.62 0.03 5.36
N TYR A 177 -4.24 -1.19 4.96
CA TYR A 177 -2.85 -1.68 5.02
C TYR A 177 -2.36 -2.25 3.67
N ILE A 178 -2.92 -1.73 2.56
CA ILE A 178 -2.54 -2.11 1.20
C ILE A 178 -1.63 -1.05 0.61
N ASP A 179 -0.33 -1.39 0.62
CA ASP A 179 0.76 -0.57 0.09
C ASP A 179 1.02 -0.89 -1.38
N ASP A 180 1.88 -0.09 -2.02
CA ASP A 180 2.42 -0.36 -3.38
C ASP A 180 3.02 -1.77 -3.52
N PHE A 181 3.64 -2.29 -2.46
CA PHE A 181 4.18 -3.66 -2.40
C PHE A 181 3.10 -4.75 -2.45
N CYS A 182 1.86 -4.44 -2.06
CA CYS A 182 0.73 -5.37 -2.20
C CYS A 182 0.26 -5.42 -3.67
N LEU A 183 0.15 -4.25 -4.32
CA LEU A 183 -0.21 -4.18 -5.74
C LEU A 183 0.83 -4.86 -6.64
N SER A 184 2.13 -4.73 -6.32
CA SER A 184 3.18 -5.42 -7.06
C SER A 184 3.07 -6.96 -7.02
N ARG A 185 2.41 -7.56 -6.01
CA ARG A 185 2.13 -9.01 -5.94
C ARG A 185 1.00 -9.46 -6.87
N LEU A 186 0.20 -8.55 -7.42
CA LEU A 186 -0.95 -8.90 -8.29
C LEU A 186 -0.53 -9.53 -9.64
N HIS A 187 0.74 -9.41 -10.04
CA HIS A 187 1.28 -10.02 -11.26
C HIS A 187 1.07 -11.54 -11.36
N VAL A 188 0.80 -12.23 -10.24
CA VAL A 188 0.54 -13.67 -10.18
C VAL A 188 -0.83 -14.02 -10.79
N PHE A 189 -1.82 -13.12 -10.72
CA PHE A 189 -3.22 -13.40 -11.11
C PHE A 189 -3.45 -13.26 -12.62
N LYS A 190 -2.97 -14.24 -13.40
CA LYS A 190 -3.05 -14.25 -14.87
C LYS A 190 -4.47 -14.41 -15.46
N GLN A 191 -5.52 -14.38 -14.65
CA GLN A 191 -6.93 -14.35 -15.09
C GLN A 191 -7.71 -13.16 -14.51
N LEU A 192 -7.05 -12.23 -13.81
CA LEU A 192 -7.73 -11.11 -13.16
C LEU A 192 -8.31 -10.15 -14.22
N LYS A 193 -9.60 -9.86 -14.09
CA LYS A 193 -10.38 -9.01 -15.01
C LYS A 193 -10.91 -7.75 -14.33
N VAL A 194 -11.22 -7.83 -13.04
CA VAL A 194 -11.75 -6.70 -12.26
C VAL A 194 -10.93 -6.54 -10.99
N LEU A 195 -10.41 -5.33 -10.80
CA LEU A 195 -9.69 -4.91 -9.60
C LEU A 195 -10.33 -3.61 -9.07
N ASP A 196 -10.64 -3.58 -7.78
CA ASP A 196 -11.05 -2.35 -7.08
C ASP A 196 -10.09 -2.09 -5.92
N VAL A 197 -9.48 -0.90 -5.93
CA VAL A 197 -8.55 -0.40 -4.89
C VAL A 197 -9.04 0.91 -4.26
N SER A 198 -10.32 1.25 -4.44
CA SER A 198 -10.92 2.50 -3.96
C SER A 198 -10.77 2.70 -2.45
N ASN A 199 -10.59 3.93 -1.98
CA ASN A 199 -10.39 4.27 -0.57
C ASN A 199 -9.17 3.62 0.12
N CYS A 200 -8.19 3.08 -0.62
CA CYS A 200 -6.95 2.56 -0.04
C CYS A 200 -5.97 3.72 0.26
N PRO A 201 -5.61 4.01 1.53
CA PRO A 201 -4.82 5.18 1.88
C PRO A 201 -3.32 5.03 1.52
N GLU A 202 -2.80 3.81 1.50
CA GLU A 202 -1.36 3.56 1.32
C GLU A 202 -0.93 3.30 -0.14
N VAL A 203 -1.87 3.19 -1.08
CA VAL A 203 -1.61 3.04 -2.53
C VAL A 203 -1.18 4.37 -3.15
N SER A 204 -0.08 4.37 -3.91
CA SER A 204 0.43 5.52 -4.64
C SER A 204 0.48 5.33 -6.17
N GLU A 205 0.80 6.42 -6.86
CA GLU A 205 1.34 6.50 -8.23
C GLU A 205 2.18 5.27 -8.63
N ARG A 206 3.13 4.88 -7.77
CA ARG A 206 4.09 3.81 -8.05
C ARG A 206 3.48 2.42 -7.93
N GLY A 207 2.58 2.21 -6.98
CA GLY A 207 1.85 0.96 -6.84
C GLY A 207 0.91 0.72 -8.01
N LEU A 208 0.17 1.75 -8.43
CA LEU A 208 -0.67 1.70 -9.61
C LEU A 208 0.13 1.44 -10.90
N ALA A 209 1.30 2.08 -11.05
CA ALA A 209 2.18 1.82 -12.19
C ALA A 209 2.59 0.33 -12.32
N THR A 210 2.60 -0.48 -11.24
CA THR A 210 2.91 -1.92 -11.33
C THR A 210 1.85 -2.76 -12.06
N LEU A 211 0.63 -2.22 -12.26
CA LEU A 211 -0.50 -2.93 -12.85
C LEU A 211 -0.30 -3.32 -14.33
N HIS A 212 0.70 -2.76 -15.02
CA HIS A 212 1.14 -3.21 -16.36
C HIS A 212 1.45 -4.72 -16.42
N ASN A 213 1.77 -5.35 -15.28
CA ASN A 213 2.03 -6.79 -15.17
C ASN A 213 0.76 -7.67 -15.24
N VAL A 214 -0.43 -7.07 -15.30
CA VAL A 214 -1.75 -7.73 -15.35
C VAL A 214 -2.53 -7.29 -16.61
N PRO A 215 -2.04 -7.60 -17.83
CA PRO A 215 -2.67 -7.17 -19.10
C PRO A 215 -4.01 -7.84 -19.41
N THR A 216 -4.53 -8.69 -18.51
CA THR A 216 -5.88 -9.29 -18.59
C THR A 216 -6.95 -8.42 -17.94
N LEU A 217 -6.57 -7.34 -17.26
CA LEU A 217 -7.48 -6.46 -16.55
C LEU A 217 -8.42 -5.75 -17.53
N GLN A 218 -9.71 -5.76 -17.22
CA GLN A 218 -10.79 -5.21 -18.05
C GLN A 218 -11.50 -4.03 -17.36
N ARG A 219 -11.52 -4.01 -16.02
CA ARG A 219 -12.02 -2.89 -15.21
C ARG A 219 -11.13 -2.64 -13.99
N LEU A 220 -10.80 -1.38 -13.76
CA LEU A 220 -10.00 -0.90 -12.63
C LEU A 220 -10.72 0.26 -11.94
N PHE A 221 -11.00 0.14 -10.64
CA PHE A 221 -11.61 1.21 -9.84
C PHE A 221 -10.54 1.87 -8.93
N ILE A 222 -10.37 3.19 -9.06
CA ILE A 222 -9.32 3.99 -8.38
C ILE A 222 -9.87 5.19 -7.61
N ASN A 223 -11.05 5.04 -6.99
CA ASN A 223 -11.75 6.15 -6.36
C ASN A 223 -11.11 6.55 -5.02
N ASN A 224 -10.99 7.86 -4.77
CA ASN A 224 -10.56 8.44 -3.49
C ASN A 224 -9.25 7.83 -2.92
N LEU A 225 -8.15 8.05 -3.64
CA LEU A 225 -6.80 7.64 -3.24
C LEU A 225 -6.00 8.85 -2.72
N PRO A 226 -5.87 9.04 -1.39
CA PRO A 226 -5.37 10.30 -0.82
C PRO A 226 -3.89 10.58 -1.14
N LYS A 227 -3.08 9.55 -1.42
CA LYS A 227 -1.68 9.70 -1.86
C LYS A 227 -1.51 10.18 -3.30
N LEU A 228 -2.56 10.18 -4.12
CA LEU A 228 -2.47 10.73 -5.48
C LEU A 228 -2.60 12.26 -5.48
N GLY A 229 -3.49 12.81 -4.65
CA GLY A 229 -3.77 14.26 -4.62
C GLY A 229 -4.05 14.81 -6.02
N HIS A 230 -3.38 15.90 -6.37
CA HIS A 230 -3.47 16.53 -7.70
C HIS A 230 -3.02 15.64 -8.87
N LYS A 231 -2.24 14.57 -8.63
CA LYS A 231 -1.69 13.71 -9.69
C LYS A 231 -2.70 12.72 -10.28
N ALA A 232 -3.90 12.60 -9.71
CA ALA A 232 -4.83 11.53 -10.06
C ALA A 232 -5.16 11.47 -11.56
N GLY A 233 -5.38 12.60 -12.23
CA GLY A 233 -5.62 12.67 -13.68
C GLY A 233 -4.41 12.21 -14.51
N LEU A 234 -3.19 12.62 -14.15
CA LEU A 234 -1.96 12.17 -14.82
C LEU A 234 -1.74 10.66 -14.67
N VAL A 235 -2.03 10.12 -13.47
CA VAL A 235 -1.94 8.68 -13.20
C VAL A 235 -3.01 7.90 -13.98
N GLN A 236 -4.22 8.45 -14.15
CA GLN A 236 -5.24 7.84 -15.00
C GLN A 236 -4.79 7.77 -16.46
N ILE A 237 -4.36 8.88 -17.06
CA ILE A 237 -3.87 8.92 -18.45
C ILE A 237 -2.71 7.92 -18.65
N HIS A 238 -1.78 7.84 -17.70
CA HIS A 238 -0.67 6.88 -17.74
C HIS A 238 -1.15 5.41 -17.65
N LEU A 239 -2.19 5.12 -16.86
CA LEU A 239 -2.77 3.78 -16.78
C LEU A 239 -3.57 3.40 -18.03
N GLU A 240 -4.21 4.36 -18.69
CA GLU A 240 -4.94 4.14 -19.96
C GLU A 240 -3.97 3.78 -21.10
N ASP A 241 -2.82 4.45 -21.19
CA ASP A 241 -1.72 4.12 -22.10
C ASP A 241 -1.10 2.74 -21.80
N MET A 242 -0.87 2.42 -20.52
CA MET A 242 -0.29 1.14 -20.10
C MET A 242 -1.27 -0.05 -20.19
N LEU A 243 -2.59 0.18 -20.16
CA LEU A 243 -3.63 -0.85 -20.17
C LEU A 243 -4.77 -0.50 -21.15
N PRO A 244 -4.52 -0.42 -22.48
CA PRO A 244 -5.48 0.07 -23.50
C PRO A 244 -6.69 -0.86 -23.76
N LYS A 245 -6.92 -1.85 -22.90
CA LYS A 245 -8.09 -2.76 -22.88
C LYS A 245 -8.84 -2.74 -21.55
N CYS A 246 -8.38 -1.93 -20.59
CA CYS A 246 -8.99 -1.80 -19.27
C CYS A 246 -9.78 -0.50 -19.20
N GLN A 247 -11.08 -0.60 -18.90
CA GLN A 247 -11.87 0.57 -18.53
C GLN A 247 -11.44 1.01 -17.13
N ILE A 248 -10.89 2.22 -17.01
CA ILE A 248 -10.63 2.84 -15.71
C ILE A 248 -11.90 3.54 -15.25
N VAL A 249 -12.22 3.40 -13.97
CA VAL A 249 -13.33 4.05 -13.31
C VAL A 249 -12.78 4.84 -12.13
N SER A 250 -12.66 6.15 -12.35
CA SER A 250 -12.40 7.16 -11.34
C SER A 250 -13.66 8.01 -11.14
N ASN A 251 -13.75 8.70 -10.01
CA ASN A 251 -14.71 9.78 -9.78
C ASN A 251 -13.99 11.13 -9.85
N ILE A 252 -13.10 11.26 -10.84
CA ILE A 252 -12.18 12.39 -11.03
C ILE A 252 -12.16 12.68 -12.53
N ASP A 253 -12.99 13.63 -12.97
CA ASP A 253 -13.03 14.03 -14.37
C ASP A 253 -11.77 14.86 -14.69
N TYR A 254 -10.85 14.26 -15.44
CA TYR A 254 -9.62 14.93 -15.89
C TYR A 254 -9.88 15.92 -17.04
N THR A 255 -11.10 15.96 -17.56
CA THR A 255 -11.61 17.02 -18.45
C THR A 255 -11.96 18.30 -17.70
N ASP A 256 -12.24 18.24 -16.40
CA ASP A 256 -12.40 19.43 -15.55
C ASP A 256 -11.01 19.98 -15.20
N ILE A 257 -10.42 20.73 -16.13
CA ILE A 257 -9.11 21.40 -15.97
C ILE A 257 -9.24 22.64 -15.06
N ASN A 258 -9.79 22.44 -13.85
CA ASN A 258 -9.70 23.37 -12.72
C ASN A 258 -8.43 23.06 -11.89
N VAL A 259 -7.33 22.77 -12.58
CA VAL A 259 -6.00 22.53 -11.98
C VAL A 259 -5.25 23.86 -11.73
N ILE A 260 -5.89 25.00 -12.06
CA ILE A 260 -5.34 26.36 -11.93
C ILE A 260 -5.66 27.00 -10.55
N ASP A 261 -6.11 26.21 -9.56
CA ASP A 261 -6.25 26.64 -8.16
C ASP A 261 -4.93 26.70 -7.37
N ASN A 262 -3.78 26.76 -8.07
CA ASN A 262 -2.46 27.12 -7.52
C ASN A 262 -1.72 28.14 -8.41
N ALA A 263 -2.44 29.09 -9.00
CA ALA A 263 -1.84 30.22 -9.73
C ALA A 263 -0.97 31.17 -8.87
N ALA A 264 -0.80 30.90 -7.56
CA ALA A 264 -0.05 31.71 -6.61
C ALA A 264 1.43 31.33 -6.46
N GLU A 265 1.88 30.17 -6.95
CA GLU A 265 3.30 29.74 -6.89
C GLU A 265 4.04 29.87 -8.24
N LEU A 266 3.36 30.39 -9.30
CA LEU A 266 3.97 30.58 -10.62
C LEU A 266 4.45 32.02 -10.88
N GLU A 267 3.81 33.04 -10.30
CA GLU A 267 4.26 34.44 -10.43
C GLU A 267 5.66 34.66 -9.82
N GLU A 268 5.98 34.03 -8.67
CA GLU A 268 7.32 34.12 -8.07
C GLU A 268 8.42 33.49 -8.94
N LEU A 269 8.10 32.53 -9.81
CA LEU A 269 9.06 31.89 -10.71
C LEU A 269 9.31 32.72 -11.99
N GLU A 270 8.27 33.33 -12.56
CA GLU A 270 8.45 34.25 -13.69
C GLU A 270 9.22 35.53 -13.27
N GLU A 271 8.98 36.06 -12.06
CA GLU A 271 9.82 37.15 -11.53
C GLU A 271 11.29 36.74 -11.35
N LEU A 272 11.57 35.50 -10.92
CA LEU A 272 12.95 35.02 -10.73
C LEU A 272 13.69 34.78 -12.05
N GLU A 273 13.04 34.24 -13.08
CA GLU A 273 13.65 34.10 -14.42
C GLU A 273 13.83 35.46 -15.11
N GLY A 274 12.88 36.39 -14.96
CA GLY A 274 13.02 37.78 -15.42
C GLY A 274 14.21 38.51 -14.78
N ASN A 275 14.34 38.43 -13.45
CA ASN A 275 15.47 39.02 -12.72
C ASN A 275 16.83 38.39 -13.07
N LEU A 276 16.85 37.12 -13.48
CA LEU A 276 18.06 36.49 -14.04
C LEU A 276 18.43 37.10 -15.39
N TYR A 277 17.46 37.30 -16.30
CA TYR A 277 17.69 37.89 -17.61
C TYR A 277 18.17 39.35 -17.56
N GLU A 278 17.67 40.16 -16.63
CA GLU A 278 18.15 41.54 -16.44
C GLU A 278 19.54 41.61 -15.80
N ARG A 279 19.88 40.70 -14.88
CA ARG A 279 21.21 40.66 -14.24
C ARG A 279 22.36 40.38 -15.22
N PHE A 280 22.11 39.66 -16.31
CA PHE A 280 23.11 39.45 -17.36
C PHE A 280 23.23 40.63 -18.33
N ASN A 281 22.17 41.44 -18.52
CA ASN A 281 22.18 42.55 -19.48
C ASN A 281 22.60 43.91 -18.88
N THR A 282 22.48 44.09 -17.57
CA THR A 282 22.80 45.36 -16.88
C THR A 282 24.31 45.64 -16.74
N ASN A 283 25.17 44.63 -16.91
CA ASN A 283 26.63 44.74 -16.74
C ASN A 283 27.43 44.87 -18.05
N HIS A 284 26.90 45.52 -19.09
CA HIS A 284 27.74 45.93 -20.23
C HIS A 284 27.32 47.24 -20.93
N VAL A 285 27.08 48.30 -20.16
CA VAL A 285 26.83 49.65 -20.69
C VAL A 285 28.12 50.24 -21.29
N LEU A 286 28.25 50.22 -22.63
CA LEU A 286 28.71 51.31 -23.53
C LEU A 286 29.08 50.73 -24.91
N GLY A 287 28.43 51.22 -25.99
CA GLY A 287 28.79 50.81 -27.37
C GLY A 287 27.66 50.95 -28.39
N ASN A 288 27.30 52.17 -28.78
CA ASN A 288 26.22 52.46 -29.74
C ASN A 288 26.41 51.79 -31.12
N VAL A 289 25.31 51.32 -31.72
CA VAL A 289 24.85 51.76 -33.07
C VAL A 289 23.39 51.31 -33.31
N GLN A 290 22.64 52.09 -34.10
CA GLN A 290 21.19 52.00 -34.25
C GLN A 290 20.73 50.90 -35.24
N LYS A 291 19.54 50.33 -35.02
CA LYS A 291 18.74 49.63 -36.05
C LYS A 291 17.42 50.36 -36.29
N LYS A 292 16.95 50.38 -37.54
CA LYS A 292 15.61 50.88 -37.92
C LYS A 292 14.66 49.72 -38.24
N LYS A 293 13.37 49.89 -37.92
CA LYS A 293 12.22 49.13 -38.44
C LYS A 293 11.95 49.52 -39.91
N PRO A 294 11.27 48.69 -40.73
CA PRO A 294 9.80 48.56 -40.66
C PRO A 294 9.30 47.10 -40.77
N GLU A 295 8.03 46.92 -41.15
CA GLU A 295 7.20 45.72 -40.93
C GLU A 295 6.61 45.16 -42.24
N GLN A 296 6.03 43.94 -42.14
CA GLN A 296 5.16 43.24 -43.11
C GLN A 296 5.81 42.70 -44.40
N ILE A 297 5.51 41.41 -44.70
CA ILE A 297 4.93 40.87 -45.95
C ILE A 297 4.93 39.32 -45.88
N GLU A 298 3.73 38.75 -45.89
CA GLU A 298 3.37 37.58 -46.72
C GLU A 298 2.47 38.17 -47.85
N GLU A 299 2.22 37.59 -49.02
CA GLU A 299 2.37 36.21 -49.51
C GLU A 299 3.00 36.17 -50.94
N GLU A 300 2.81 35.05 -51.66
CA GLU A 300 3.24 34.76 -53.06
C GLU A 300 4.77 34.61 -53.26
N VAL A 301 5.30 33.78 -54.18
CA VAL A 301 4.71 33.12 -55.37
C VAL A 301 5.12 31.64 -55.44
N GLN A 302 4.19 30.74 -55.77
CA GLN A 302 4.52 29.43 -56.36
C GLN A 302 4.84 29.59 -57.85
N LYS A 303 6.05 29.22 -58.32
CA LYS A 303 6.28 28.30 -59.47
C LYS A 303 7.74 28.16 -59.90
N GLU A 304 7.99 27.05 -60.58
CA GLU A 304 9.29 26.52 -61.03
C GLU A 304 9.86 27.18 -62.32
N PRO A 305 11.16 27.00 -62.61
CA PRO A 305 11.87 27.76 -63.64
C PRO A 305 11.76 27.18 -65.07
N LYS A 306 12.30 27.93 -66.04
CA LYS A 306 12.54 27.46 -67.42
C LYS A 306 13.90 27.97 -67.97
N LEU A 307 14.69 27.02 -68.49
CA LEU A 307 15.30 26.98 -69.85
C LEU A 307 15.95 28.27 -70.41
N LEU A 308 17.15 28.31 -71.01
CA LEU A 308 18.18 27.32 -71.42
C LEU A 308 19.60 27.90 -71.06
N THR A 309 20.78 27.32 -71.30
CA THR A 309 21.32 26.28 -72.21
C THR A 309 22.34 25.40 -71.44
N SER A 310 23.24 24.55 -71.97
CA SER A 310 23.73 24.24 -73.34
C SER A 310 24.29 22.79 -73.44
N ASN A 311 24.67 22.40 -74.66
CA ASN A 311 25.20 21.08 -75.06
C ASN A 311 26.63 20.82 -74.55
N ASN A 312 27.01 19.54 -74.39
CA ASN A 312 27.89 18.86 -75.37
C ASN A 312 28.12 17.36 -75.08
N THR A 313 28.38 16.61 -76.16
CA THR A 313 28.84 15.20 -76.26
C THR A 313 28.08 14.15 -75.44
#